data_AF-A0A522DFY9-F1
#
_entry.id   AF-A0A522DFY9-F1
#
_cell.length_a   1.000
_cell.length_b   1.000
_cell.length_c   1.000
_cell.angle_alpha   90.00
_cell.angle_beta   90.00
_cell.angle_gamma   90.00
#
_symmetry.space_group_name_H-M   'P 1'
#
loop_
_entity.id
_entity.type
_entity.pdbx_description
1 polymer ?
#
loop_
_entity_poly.entity_id
_entity_poly.type
_entity_poly.pdbx_seq_one_letter_code
_entity_poly.pdbx_strand_id
1 'polypeptide(L)'
;GNIAGLQPTPAEFGLAIDRVSEEITWSGAGIGDYQSTAQQLAIASGGGVRVGLEDGIYLDRARMTLASNSSLVERVHRMLDLSERRAMTPAEYRTTVLGRA
;
A
#
# COMPACT_ATOMS: atom_id res chain seq x y z
N GLY A 1 8.21 8.58 -5.83
CA GLY A 1 7.34 9.68 -5.37
C GLY A 1 6.75 10.34 -6.60
N ASN A 2 5.70 11.14 -6.41
CA ASN A 2 5.27 12.06 -7.45
C ASN A 2 6.17 13.32 -7.41
N ILE A 3 6.12 14.16 -8.45
CA ILE A 3 6.96 15.35 -8.55
C ILE A 3 6.43 16.52 -7.70
N ALA A 4 5.11 16.58 -7.46
CA ALA A 4 4.46 17.78 -6.92
C ALA A 4 3.33 17.48 -5.91
N GLY A 5 3.34 16.32 -5.26
CA GLY A 5 2.35 15.94 -4.26
C GLY A 5 3.00 15.34 -3.01
N LEU A 6 2.19 14.62 -2.24
CA LEU A 6 2.65 13.96 -1.01
C LEU A 6 3.79 12.99 -1.28
N GLN A 7 4.86 13.12 -0.50
CA GLN A 7 6.01 12.23 -0.53
C GLN A 7 5.85 11.11 0.51
N PRO A 8 6.36 9.91 0.22
CA PRO A 8 6.27 8.75 1.11
C PRO A 8 7.33 8.80 2.21
N THR A 9 7.39 9.93 2.93
CA THR A 9 8.17 10.10 4.15
C THR A 9 7.27 9.86 5.36
N PRO A 10 7.79 9.37 6.50
CA PRO A 10 6.97 9.17 7.70
C PRO A 10 6.22 10.44 8.15
N ALA A 11 6.85 11.61 8.02
CA ALA A 11 6.25 12.88 8.44
C ALA A 11 5.06 13.29 7.56
N GLU A 12 5.22 13.29 6.23
CA GLU A 12 4.13 13.65 5.33
C GLU A 12 3.01 12.61 5.33
N PHE A 13 3.38 11.32 5.39
CA PHE A 13 2.41 10.22 5.45
C PHE A 13 1.60 10.27 6.74
N GLY A 14 2.26 10.47 7.89
CA GLY A 14 1.59 10.62 9.19
C GLY A 14 0.65 11.82 9.24
N LEU A 15 1.09 12.98 8.73
CA LEU A 15 0.22 14.16 8.62
C LEU A 15 -1.00 13.88 7.74
N ALA A 16 -0.85 13.18 6.61
CA ALA A 16 -1.99 12.86 5.76
C ALA A 16 -2.98 11.94 6.44
N ILE A 17 -2.51 10.90 7.16
CA ILE A 17 -3.39 10.00 7.91
C ILE A 17 -4.15 10.74 9.00
N ASP A 18 -3.48 11.62 9.75
CA ASP A 18 -4.10 12.43 10.81
C ASP A 18 -5.22 13.34 10.26
N ARG A 19 -5.18 13.69 8.98
CA ARG A 19 -6.20 14.49 8.30
C ARG A 19 -7.34 13.69 7.69
N VAL A 20 -7.22 12.37 7.61
CA VAL A 20 -8.30 11.48 7.16
C VAL A 20 -9.20 11.19 8.36
N SER A 21 -10.51 11.42 8.23
CA SER A 21 -11.45 11.07 9.29
C SER A 21 -11.55 9.55 9.48
N GLU A 22 -11.87 9.10 10.68
CA GLU A 22 -11.98 7.67 11.01
C GLU A 22 -13.05 6.93 10.17
N GLU A 23 -14.02 7.66 9.63
CA GLU A 23 -15.08 7.13 8.76
C GLU A 23 -14.61 6.85 7.33
N ILE A 24 -13.44 7.35 6.94
CA ILE A 24 -12.91 7.20 5.59
C ILE A 24 -11.93 6.04 5.54
N THR A 25 -12.23 5.05 4.70
CA THR A 25 -11.25 4.03 4.34
C THR A 25 -10.27 4.59 3.32
N TRP A 26 -8.98 4.38 3.56
CA TRP A 26 -7.90 4.86 2.69
C TRP A 26 -6.90 3.75 2.37
N SER A 27 -6.10 3.95 1.32
CA SER A 27 -4.98 3.08 0.99
C SER A 27 -3.75 3.87 0.58
N GLY A 28 -2.57 3.34 0.90
CA GLY A 28 -1.29 3.93 0.51
C GLY A 28 -0.72 3.31 -0.77
N ALA A 29 -0.11 4.15 -1.61
CA ALA A 29 0.59 3.76 -2.82
C ALA A 29 1.87 4.59 -2.98
N GLY A 30 2.87 4.03 -3.66
CA GLY A 30 4.14 4.71 -3.92
C GLY A 30 4.62 4.48 -5.34
N ILE A 31 5.13 5.53 -5.97
CA ILE A 31 5.59 5.48 -7.37
C ILE A 31 7.08 5.13 -7.43
N GLY A 32 7.43 4.19 -8.30
CA GLY A 32 8.78 3.73 -8.62
C GLY A 32 9.46 3.08 -7.41
N ASP A 33 10.68 3.53 -7.12
CA ASP A 33 11.50 3.02 -6.01
C ASP A 33 10.84 3.18 -4.62
N TYR A 34 9.80 4.01 -4.53
CA TYR A 34 9.09 4.28 -3.29
C TYR A 34 7.84 3.42 -3.09
N GLN A 35 7.55 2.52 -4.03
CA GLN A 35 6.40 1.62 -3.96
C GLN A 35 6.41 0.81 -2.65
N SER A 36 7.53 0.15 -2.34
CA SER A 36 7.65 -0.64 -1.11
C SER A 36 7.63 0.22 0.16
N THR A 37 8.18 1.45 0.13
CA THR A 37 8.16 2.35 1.28
C THR A 37 6.73 2.75 1.66
N ALA A 38 5.94 3.20 0.68
CA ALA A 38 4.55 3.60 0.92
C ALA A 38 3.68 2.42 1.39
N GLN A 39 3.90 1.23 0.83
CA GLN A 39 3.20 0.00 1.25
C GLN A 39 3.47 -0.31 2.74
N GLN A 40 4.72 -0.23 3.17
CA GLN A 40 5.10 -0.47 4.57
C GLN A 40 4.49 0.58 5.53
N LEU A 41 4.54 1.86 5.17
CA LEU A 41 3.93 2.93 5.97
C LEU A 41 2.41 2.74 6.08
N ALA A 42 1.74 2.33 5.00
CA ALA A 42 0.31 2.03 5.01
C ALA A 42 -0.03 0.88 5.95
N ILE A 43 0.70 -0.24 5.86
CA ILE A 43 0.51 -1.42 6.72
C ILE A 43 0.71 -1.05 8.19
N ALA A 44 1.82 -0.38 8.51
CA ALA A 44 2.16 0.03 9.86
C ALA A 44 1.11 0.98 10.47
N SER A 45 0.48 1.81 9.64
CA SER A 45 -0.56 2.76 10.06
C SER A 45 -1.98 2.19 10.01
N GLY A 46 -2.13 0.92 9.64
CA GLY A 46 -3.42 0.23 9.60
C GLY A 46 -4.30 0.52 8.39
N GLY A 47 -3.78 1.19 7.35
CA GLY A 47 -4.51 1.47 6.12
C GLY A 47 -4.49 0.32 5.11
N GLY A 48 -5.24 0.49 4.02
CA GLY A 48 -5.17 -0.38 2.85
C GLY A 48 -3.88 -0.21 2.06
N VAL A 49 -3.59 -1.17 1.18
CA VAL A 49 -2.36 -1.16 0.37
C VAL A 49 -2.70 -1.29 -1.10
N ARG A 50 -2.13 -0.41 -1.92
CA ARG A 50 -2.16 -0.54 -3.38
C ARG A 50 -0.81 -1.03 -3.91
N VAL A 51 -0.88 -1.95 -4.87
CA VAL A 51 0.27 -2.53 -5.55
C VAL A 51 -0.04 -2.65 -7.04
N GLY A 52 1.00 -2.68 -7.88
CA GLY A 52 0.86 -3.00 -9.29
C GLY A 52 2.00 -2.47 -10.13
N LEU A 53 2.14 -3.02 -11.34
CA LEU A 53 3.12 -2.56 -12.33
C LEU A 53 2.87 -1.12 -12.78
N GLU A 54 1.63 -0.63 -12.64
CA GLU A 54 1.26 0.78 -12.84
C GLU A 54 2.10 1.71 -11.96
N ASP A 55 2.34 1.31 -10.71
CA ASP A 55 3.03 2.13 -9.73
C ASP A 55 4.55 1.89 -9.77
N GLY A 56 5.03 0.77 -10.33
CA GLY A 56 6.45 0.49 -10.51
C GLY A 56 6.74 -0.92 -11.05
N ILE A 57 7.75 -1.03 -11.90
CA ILE A 57 8.07 -2.24 -12.68
C ILE A 57 9.17 -3.13 -12.08
N TYR A 58 9.79 -2.71 -10.97
CA TYR A 58 10.88 -3.46 -10.31
C TYR A 58 10.44 -3.98 -8.94
N LEU A 59 10.88 -5.19 -8.60
CA LEU A 59 10.60 -5.82 -7.30
C LEU A 59 11.53 -5.29 -6.20
N ASP A 60 12.75 -4.90 -6.58
CA ASP A 60 13.79 -4.42 -5.69
C ASP A 60 14.25 -2.99 -6.03
N ARG A 61 14.81 -2.30 -5.04
CA ARG A 61 15.26 -0.91 -5.17
C ARG A 61 16.51 -0.75 -6.02
N ALA A 62 17.33 -1.80 -6.16
CA ALA A 62 18.49 -1.81 -7.04
C ALA A 62 18.12 -2.02 -8.52
N ARG A 63 16.82 -2.25 -8.80
CA ARG A 63 16.25 -2.45 -10.13
C ARG A 63 16.86 -3.64 -10.88
N MET A 64 17.25 -4.68 -10.13
CA MET A 64 17.84 -5.89 -10.70
C MET A 64 16.78 -6.90 -11.16
N THR A 65 15.58 -6.85 -10.58
CA THR A 65 14.52 -7.82 -10.78
C THR A 65 13.27 -7.11 -11.28
N LEU A 66 12.84 -7.42 -12.51
CA LEU A 66 11.53 -7.00 -13.00
C LEU A 66 10.43 -7.70 -12.20
N ALA A 67 9.40 -6.94 -11.87
CA ALA A 67 8.24 -7.45 -11.16
C ALA A 67 7.19 -8.01 -12.12
N SER A 68 6.40 -8.96 -11.62
CA SER A 68 5.04 -9.23 -12.09
C SER A 68 4.03 -8.70 -11.07
N ASN A 69 2.78 -8.45 -11.48
CA ASN A 69 1.72 -8.08 -10.53
C ASN A 69 1.58 -9.12 -9.40
N SER A 70 1.69 -10.43 -9.71
CA SER A 70 1.65 -11.48 -8.69
C SER A 70 2.80 -11.36 -7.68
N SER A 71 4.03 -11.10 -8.14
CA SER A 71 5.19 -10.95 -7.25
C SER A 71 5.06 -9.73 -6.30
N LEU A 72 4.42 -8.66 -6.77
CA LEU A 72 4.15 -7.46 -5.95
C LEU A 72 3.08 -7.72 -4.90
N VAL A 73 2.01 -8.44 -5.27
CA VAL A 73 0.98 -8.91 -4.35
C VAL A 73 1.60 -9.82 -3.29
N GLU A 74 2.37 -10.84 -3.69
CA GLU A 74 3.06 -11.74 -2.77
C GLU A 74 3.98 -11.01 -1.79
N ARG A 75 4.71 -9.98 -2.27
CA ARG A 75 5.54 -9.15 -1.38
C ARG A 75 4.72 -8.48 -0.28
N VAL A 76 3.56 -7.93 -0.63
CA VAL A 76 2.67 -7.29 0.36
C VAL A 76 2.04 -8.32 1.29
N HIS A 77 1.66 -9.50 0.82
CA HIS A 77 1.22 -10.59 1.71
C HIS A 77 2.30 -10.94 2.74
N ARG A 78 3.56 -11.09 2.34
CA ARG A 78 4.66 -11.33 3.29
C ARG A 78 4.82 -10.20 4.31
N MET A 79 4.65 -8.94 3.90
CA MET A 79 4.71 -7.79 4.81
C MET A 79 3.55 -7.80 5.82
N LEU A 80 2.35 -8.18 5.38
CA LEU A 80 1.18 -8.32 6.25
C LEU A 80 1.39 -9.43 7.27
N ASP A 81 1.88 -10.60 6.85
CA ASP A 81 2.16 -11.72 7.74
C ASP A 81 3.17 -11.34 8.83
N LEU A 82 4.25 -10.65 8.46
CA LEU A 82 5.25 -10.11 9.40
C LEU A 82 4.68 -9.07 10.37
N SER A 83 3.59 -8.41 9.98
CA SER A 83 2.91 -7.40 10.79
C SER A 83 1.71 -7.97 11.55
N GLU A 84 1.57 -9.30 11.60
CA GLU A 84 0.47 -10.02 12.25
C GLU A 84 -0.91 -9.60 11.71
N ARG A 85 -0.98 -9.29 10.42
CA ARG A 85 -2.18 -8.86 9.69
C ARG A 85 -2.45 -9.78 8.52
N ARG A 86 -3.70 -9.80 8.05
CA ARG A 86 -4.10 -10.49 6.81
C ARG A 86 -4.82 -9.58 5.85
N ALA A 87 -4.71 -9.87 4.56
CA ALA A 87 -5.56 -9.24 3.56
C ALA A 87 -7.02 -9.71 3.70
N MET A 88 -7.96 -8.81 3.42
CA MET A 88 -9.36 -9.18 3.27
C MET A 88 -9.55 -9.98 1.98
N THR A 89 -10.45 -10.96 2.01
CA THR A 89 -10.97 -11.56 0.79
C THR A 89 -11.83 -10.55 0.03
N PRO A 90 -12.03 -10.72 -1.28
CA PRO A 90 -12.91 -9.85 -2.05
C PRO A 90 -14.36 -9.79 -1.50
N ALA A 91 -14.86 -10.87 -0.91
CA ALA A 91 -16.19 -10.93 -0.32
C ALA A 91 -16.29 -10.12 0.99
N GLU A 92 -15.29 -10.27 1.87
CA GLU A 92 -15.18 -9.47 3.10
C GLU A 92 -15.12 -7.98 2.78
N TYR A 93 -14.28 -7.59 1.81
CA TYR A 93 -14.13 -6.19 1.41
C TYR A 93 -15.43 -5.59 0.86
N ARG A 94 -16.15 -6.31 -0.01
CA ARG A 94 -17.44 -5.85 -0.54
C ARG A 94 -18.46 -5.60 0.57
N THR A 95 -18.56 -6.53 1.50
CA THR A 95 -19.56 -6.47 2.58
C THR A 95 -19.22 -5.40 3.61
N THR A 96 -17.96 -5.34 4.06
CA THR A 96 -17.55 -4.53 5.22
C THR A 96 -17.11 -3.11 4.85
N VAL A 97 -16.42 -2.93 3.73
CA VAL A 97 -15.86 -1.63 3.32
C VAL A 97 -16.76 -0.94 2.31
N LEU A 98 -17.23 -1.66 1.28
CA LEU A 98 -18.09 -1.06 0.25
C LEU A 98 -19.57 -1.01 0.63
N GLY A 99 -19.99 -1.74 1.67
CA GLY A 99 -21.40 -1.90 2.04
C GLY A 99 -22.24 -2.52 0.92
N ARG A 100 -21.63 -3.33 0.05
CA ARG A 100 -22.28 -4.01 -1.08
C ARG A 100 -22.41 -5.50 -0.74
N ALA A 101 -23.65 -5.97 -0.62
CA ALA A 101 -23.96 -7.40 -0.55
C ALA A 101 -23.73 -8.08 -1.90
#